data_AF-A0AA36FVY7-F1
#
_entry.id   AF-A0AA36FVY7-F1
#
_cell.length_a   1.000
_cell.length_b   1.000
_cell.length_c   1.000
_cell.angle_alpha   90.00
_cell.angle_beta   90.00
_cell.angle_gamma   90.00
#
_symmetry.space_group_name_H-M   'P 1'
#
loop_
_entity.id
_entity.type
_entity.pdbx_description
1 polymer ?
#
loop_
_entity_poly.entity_id
_entity_poly.type
_entity_poly.pdbx_seq_one_letter_code
_entity_poly.pdbx_strand_id
1 'polypeptide(L)'
;MFFNLFGVWVIAFHTPKNMREYGIALTAYQIVVLLSDALISWVFAPYFIFPIPGGYPNGWLWKWGVSTQGMGIGITFHMNTLMLIMFMLRHQAIMPAGHLLKFERRHALAFYIGLQLYTYVHVASMSVYVFTGHDVEATKTDYSNRYPIFRQFLEIPRCFVIPTEDRLFMIIYVCSWPLLTFLAMMAASTSSFHVLRTRRHIMSGQTYRLQQQWMKNCVLQVSIPFWTVVLPVVIAVLDVTLDLVMLFGVIPMLTFFLGWHGFASTVVTLLVYRPYRTYIRKMMRRLGAGLLPFVGIVLNFYGLWVIGFHTPKSMRDFGIALTAYQVLVLLTDALLSSILSPYFIFPIPGGYPTGPCSAFTSSSQLCVYLNVIVISIYIFYGDDQEATKALYLDSYPILRQFLEIPRCYTFTPDNGLIVVYGVAGWTVLTFIVILAASVSSFHVLHVKQHTMSVQTHRLQKQWMKNCLLQVSVPFAFVVAPVIALILIVVFELTVYFGEPVTAT
;
A
#
# COMPACT_ATOMS: atom_id res chain seq x y z
N MET A 1 -7.61 -0.75 5.67
CA MET A 1 -8.70 -0.91 6.66
C MET A 1 -10.05 -1.36 6.07
N PHE A 2 -10.76 -0.58 5.24
CA PHE A 2 -12.08 -0.98 4.69
C PHE A 2 -12.07 -2.33 3.95
N PHE A 3 -11.02 -2.58 3.17
CA PHE A 3 -10.87 -3.87 2.48
C PHE A 3 -10.71 -5.04 3.46
N ASN A 4 -10.01 -4.84 4.58
CA ASN A 4 -9.85 -5.86 5.63
C ASN A 4 -11.18 -6.12 6.36
N LEU A 5 -11.97 -5.07 6.64
CA LEU A 5 -13.34 -5.21 7.17
C LEU A 5 -14.22 -6.04 6.24
N PHE A 6 -14.16 -5.77 4.94
CA PHE A 6 -14.82 -6.60 3.93
C PHE A 6 -14.32 -8.05 3.98
N GLY A 7 -13.01 -8.26 4.10
CA GLY A 7 -12.39 -9.57 4.32
C GLY A 7 -12.98 -10.31 5.52
N VAL A 8 -13.00 -9.67 6.69
CA VAL A 8 -13.60 -10.22 7.93
C VAL A 8 -15.04 -10.64 7.67
N TRP A 9 -15.84 -9.75 7.07
CA TRP A 9 -17.24 -10.03 6.79
C TRP A 9 -17.43 -11.22 5.84
N VAL A 10 -16.67 -11.28 4.74
CA VAL A 10 -16.75 -12.41 3.80
C VAL A 10 -16.40 -13.71 4.52
N ILE A 11 -15.32 -13.74 5.31
CA ILE A 11 -14.88 -14.96 5.98
C ILE A 11 -15.90 -15.37 7.06
N ALA A 12 -16.34 -14.45 7.91
CA ALA A 12 -17.25 -14.73 9.01
C ALA A 12 -18.60 -15.29 8.53
N PHE A 13 -19.17 -14.69 7.47
CA PHE A 13 -20.53 -14.99 7.04
C PHE A 13 -20.62 -15.94 5.84
N HIS A 14 -19.54 -16.13 5.07
CA HIS A 14 -19.53 -16.98 3.87
C HIS A 14 -18.61 -18.20 3.99
N THR A 15 -18.12 -18.52 5.20
CA THR A 15 -17.50 -19.82 5.46
C THR A 15 -18.55 -20.93 5.42
N PRO A 16 -18.37 -21.99 4.62
CA PRO A 16 -19.30 -23.11 4.56
C PRO A 16 -19.24 -23.97 5.85
N LYS A 17 -20.35 -24.63 6.21
CA LYS A 17 -20.48 -25.40 7.47
C LYS A 17 -19.37 -26.44 7.67
N ASN A 18 -18.90 -27.08 6.60
CA ASN A 18 -17.82 -28.07 6.63
C ASN A 18 -16.42 -27.48 6.90
N MET A 19 -16.28 -26.15 6.95
CA MET A 19 -15.05 -25.43 7.29
C MET A 19 -15.22 -24.53 8.52
N ARG A 20 -16.27 -24.70 9.33
CA ARG A 20 -16.66 -23.76 10.39
C ARG A 20 -15.55 -23.48 11.40
N GLU A 21 -14.92 -24.52 11.95
CA GLU A 21 -13.82 -24.37 12.93
C GLU A 21 -12.66 -23.56 12.35
N TYR A 22 -12.39 -23.74 11.06
CA TYR A 22 -11.39 -22.95 10.37
C TYR A 22 -11.82 -21.53 10.07
N GLY A 23 -13.07 -21.33 9.66
CA GLY A 23 -13.63 -20.00 9.45
C GLY A 23 -13.47 -19.14 10.69
N ILE A 24 -13.67 -19.71 11.88
CA ILE A 24 -13.47 -19.02 13.16
C ILE A 24 -12.00 -18.59 13.31
N ALA A 25 -11.05 -19.50 13.11
CA ALA A 25 -9.62 -19.17 13.21
C ALA A 25 -9.18 -18.13 12.17
N LEU A 26 -9.68 -18.23 10.93
CA LEU A 26 -9.37 -17.30 9.85
C LEU A 26 -10.04 -15.93 10.06
N THR A 27 -11.23 -15.89 10.65
CA THR A 27 -11.91 -14.66 11.06
C THR A 27 -11.15 -13.97 12.17
N ALA A 28 -10.72 -14.72 13.20
CA ALA A 28 -9.93 -14.18 14.30
C ALA A 28 -8.62 -13.57 13.80
N TYR A 29 -7.92 -14.25 12.89
CA TYR A 29 -6.74 -13.69 12.22
C TYR A 29 -7.03 -12.42 11.44
N GLN A 30 -8.09 -12.42 10.62
CA GLN A 30 -8.42 -11.25 9.80
C GLN A 30 -8.84 -10.04 10.65
N ILE A 31 -9.50 -10.28 11.80
CA ILE A 31 -9.80 -9.24 12.80
C ILE A 31 -8.51 -8.68 13.38
N VAL A 32 -7.53 -9.53 13.71
CA VAL A 32 -6.25 -9.08 14.24
C VAL A 32 -5.48 -8.29 13.20
N VAL A 33 -5.44 -8.73 11.94
CA VAL A 33 -4.85 -7.97 10.83
C VAL A 33 -5.51 -6.60 10.69
N LEU A 34 -6.83 -6.54 10.79
CA LEU A 34 -7.58 -5.29 10.79
C LEU A 34 -7.22 -4.38 11.98
N LEU A 35 -7.18 -4.94 13.19
CA LEU A 35 -6.85 -4.20 14.41
C LEU A 35 -5.40 -3.70 14.35
N SER A 36 -4.46 -4.51 13.89
CA SER A 36 -3.08 -4.11 13.71
C SER A 36 -2.92 -3.02 12.66
N ASP A 37 -3.60 -3.10 11.51
CA ASP A 37 -3.63 -2.00 10.54
C ASP A 37 -4.14 -0.70 11.16
N ALA A 38 -5.22 -0.77 11.96
CA ALA A 38 -5.77 0.39 12.66
C ALA A 38 -4.79 0.92 13.72
N LEU A 39 -4.11 0.02 14.42
CA LEU A 39 -3.11 0.37 15.42
C LEU A 39 -1.92 1.10 14.77
N ILE A 40 -1.30 0.51 13.73
CA ILE A 40 -0.16 1.12 13.02
C ILE A 40 -0.58 2.43 12.36
N SER A 41 -1.72 2.46 11.66
CA SER A 41 -2.03 3.60 10.80
C SER A 41 -2.66 4.77 11.54
N TRP A 42 -3.49 4.52 12.56
CA TRP A 42 -4.33 5.55 13.18
C TRP A 42 -4.03 5.75 14.66
N VAL A 43 -3.93 4.66 15.42
CA VAL A 43 -3.80 4.74 16.88
C VAL A 43 -2.39 5.22 17.26
N PHE A 44 -1.37 4.66 16.60
CA PHE A 44 0.02 4.96 16.89
C PHE A 44 0.68 5.82 15.80
N ALA A 45 0.43 5.52 14.51
CA ALA A 45 1.01 6.22 13.35
C ALA A 45 2.49 6.56 13.56
N PRO A 46 3.36 5.56 13.79
CA PRO A 46 4.75 5.80 14.13
C PRO A 46 5.49 6.44 12.96
N TYR A 47 6.25 7.48 13.26
CA TYR A 47 7.24 8.07 12.37
C TYR A 47 8.63 7.66 12.85
N PHE A 48 9.32 6.85 12.07
CA PHE A 48 10.68 6.41 12.37
C PHE A 48 11.71 7.38 11.79
N ILE A 49 12.81 7.63 12.51
CA ILE A 49 13.86 8.57 12.09
C ILE A 49 15.16 7.80 11.87
N PHE A 50 15.23 6.93 10.85
CA PHE A 50 16.46 6.20 10.58
C PHE A 50 17.56 7.11 9.98
N PRO A 51 18.85 6.84 10.26
CA PRO A 51 19.43 5.70 11.00
C PRO A 51 19.38 5.85 12.53
N ILE A 52 18.83 6.94 13.06
CA ILE A 52 18.65 7.09 14.51
C ILE A 52 17.61 6.04 14.95
N PRO A 53 17.95 5.12 15.88
CA PRO A 53 17.00 4.13 16.38
C PRO A 53 15.97 4.84 17.29
N GLY A 54 15.01 5.51 16.67
CA GLY A 54 14.10 6.42 17.34
C GLY A 54 12.96 6.87 16.43
N GLY A 55 12.06 7.65 17.01
CA GLY A 55 10.89 8.11 16.31
C GLY A 55 9.90 8.82 17.22
N TYR A 56 8.76 9.15 16.66
CA TYR A 56 7.64 9.71 17.40
C TYR A 56 6.31 9.20 16.82
N PRO A 57 5.30 8.95 17.65
CA PRO A 57 3.96 8.64 17.20
C PRO A 57 3.26 9.91 16.71
N ASN A 58 2.50 9.79 15.63
CA ASN A 58 1.59 10.81 15.13
C ASN A 58 0.11 10.41 15.29
N GLY A 59 -0.17 9.25 15.88
CA GLY A 59 -1.50 8.67 15.98
C GLY A 59 -2.39 9.29 17.07
N TRP A 60 -3.55 8.71 17.33
CA TRP A 60 -4.51 9.30 18.27
C TRP A 60 -4.10 9.23 19.73
N LEU A 61 -3.38 8.18 20.15
CA LEU A 61 -3.09 8.01 21.58
C LEU A 61 -2.21 9.12 22.16
N TRP A 62 -1.34 9.74 21.36
CA TRP A 62 -0.48 10.82 21.88
C TRP A 62 -1.31 12.03 22.28
N LYS A 63 -2.43 12.27 21.58
CA LYS A 63 -3.36 13.36 21.91
C LYS A 63 -4.07 13.15 23.24
N TRP A 64 -4.15 11.91 23.72
CA TRP A 64 -4.73 11.57 25.01
C TRP A 64 -3.69 11.49 26.13
N GLY A 65 -2.50 12.07 25.91
CA GLY A 65 -1.44 12.12 26.90
C GLY A 65 -0.78 10.77 27.18
N VAL A 66 -1.06 9.75 26.38
CA VAL A 66 -0.33 8.50 26.46
C VAL A 66 1.11 8.79 26.04
N SER A 67 2.07 8.37 26.88
CA SER A 67 3.48 8.60 26.60
C SER A 67 3.88 7.86 25.32
N THR A 68 4.80 8.44 24.56
CA THR A 68 5.42 7.79 23.39
C THR A 68 6.08 6.48 23.75
N GLN A 69 6.47 6.37 25.01
CA GLN A 69 6.94 5.18 25.69
C GLN A 69 5.93 4.01 25.62
N GLY A 70 4.62 4.27 25.75
CA GLY A 70 3.60 3.23 25.62
C GLY A 70 3.29 2.80 24.18
N MET A 71 3.77 3.54 23.17
CA MET A 71 3.30 3.43 21.77
C MET A 71 4.24 2.67 20.83
N GLY A 72 5.55 2.70 21.09
CA GLY A 72 6.56 2.21 20.14
C GLY A 72 6.62 0.70 19.95
N ILE A 73 5.97 -0.11 20.79
CA ILE A 73 6.33 -1.53 20.95
C ILE A 73 5.13 -2.50 20.81
N GLY A 74 3.90 -1.98 20.79
CA GLY A 74 2.69 -2.82 20.88
C GLY A 74 2.25 -3.54 19.59
N ILE A 75 2.72 -3.13 18.40
CA ILE A 75 1.95 -3.41 17.18
C ILE A 75 2.51 -4.54 16.31
N THR A 76 3.84 -4.67 16.26
CA THR A 76 4.49 -5.57 15.29
C THR A 76 4.50 -7.04 15.75
N PHE A 77 4.47 -7.31 17.06
CA PHE A 77 4.66 -8.66 17.58
C PHE A 77 3.37 -9.48 17.74
N HIS A 78 2.23 -8.85 17.98
CA HIS A 78 0.95 -9.55 18.18
C HIS A 78 0.47 -10.29 16.91
N MET A 79 0.71 -9.72 15.73
CA MET A 79 0.37 -10.35 14.45
C MET A 79 1.16 -11.63 14.19
N ASN A 80 2.47 -11.59 14.43
CA ASN A 80 3.38 -12.72 14.21
C ASN A 80 2.96 -13.94 15.05
N THR A 81 2.59 -13.68 16.30
CA THR A 81 2.13 -14.72 17.23
C THR A 81 0.83 -15.37 16.76
N LEU A 82 -0.13 -14.60 16.29
CA LEU A 82 -1.41 -15.12 15.83
C LEU A 82 -1.30 -15.85 14.49
N MET A 83 -0.41 -15.42 13.60
CA MET A 83 -0.04 -16.20 12.42
C MET A 83 0.55 -17.55 12.80
N LEU A 84 1.47 -17.58 13.77
CA LEU A 84 2.05 -18.82 14.26
C LEU A 84 0.97 -19.73 14.89
N ILE A 85 0.06 -19.19 15.70
CA ILE A 85 -1.06 -19.95 16.28
C ILE A 85 -1.94 -20.57 15.20
N MET A 86 -2.31 -19.79 14.17
CA MET A 86 -3.05 -20.35 13.04
C MET A 86 -2.27 -21.50 12.40
N PHE A 87 -1.00 -21.27 12.08
CA PHE A 87 -0.16 -22.27 11.43
C PHE A 87 -0.06 -23.55 12.26
N MET A 88 0.08 -23.40 13.57
CA MET A 88 0.12 -24.50 14.52
C MET A 88 -1.21 -25.23 14.62
N LEU A 89 -2.36 -24.56 14.70
CA LEU A 89 -3.68 -25.20 14.65
C LEU A 89 -3.83 -26.09 13.40
N ARG A 90 -3.21 -25.66 12.31
CA ARG A 90 -3.24 -26.34 11.00
C ARG A 90 -2.26 -27.49 10.91
N HIS A 91 -1.05 -27.32 11.42
CA HIS A 91 -0.12 -28.42 11.66
C HIS A 91 -0.76 -29.51 12.54
N GLN A 92 -1.37 -29.13 13.67
CA GLN A 92 -2.03 -30.03 14.59
C GLN A 92 -3.18 -30.81 13.93
N ALA A 93 -3.92 -30.23 12.97
CA ALA A 93 -4.99 -30.94 12.26
C ALA A 93 -4.47 -32.09 11.36
N ILE A 94 -3.23 -32.00 10.87
CA ILE A 94 -2.62 -32.99 9.96
C ILE A 94 -1.91 -34.10 10.73
N MET A 95 -1.38 -33.79 11.91
CA MET A 95 -0.62 -34.74 12.72
C MET A 95 -1.47 -35.95 13.15
N PRO A 96 -0.96 -37.20 13.00
CA PRO A 96 -1.64 -38.40 13.46
C PRO A 96 -1.73 -38.44 14.99
N ALA A 97 -2.69 -39.22 15.50
CA ALA A 97 -2.73 -39.56 16.93
C ALA A 97 -1.46 -40.32 17.33
N GLY A 98 -0.91 -40.01 18.50
CA GLY A 98 0.34 -40.61 19.00
C GLY A 98 1.63 -40.04 18.40
N HIS A 99 1.56 -39.10 17.46
CA HIS A 99 2.75 -38.41 16.94
C HIS A 99 3.35 -37.48 17.99
N LEU A 100 4.69 -37.44 18.13
CA LEU A 100 5.39 -36.61 19.13
C LEU A 100 5.00 -35.12 19.08
N LEU A 101 4.73 -34.61 17.88
CA LEU A 101 4.33 -33.21 17.66
C LEU A 101 2.81 -32.99 17.69
N LYS A 102 2.01 -34.00 18.03
CA LYS A 102 0.56 -33.89 18.19
C LYS A 102 0.24 -33.50 19.63
N PHE A 103 -0.43 -32.37 19.79
CA PHE A 103 -0.89 -31.91 21.10
C PHE A 103 -2.33 -32.36 21.35
N GLU A 104 -2.59 -32.81 22.57
CA GLU A 104 -3.97 -32.87 23.07
C GLU A 104 -4.54 -31.46 23.17
N ARG A 105 -5.87 -31.33 23.07
CA ARG A 105 -6.55 -30.03 23.04
C ARG A 105 -6.19 -29.11 24.21
N ARG A 106 -6.08 -29.66 25.43
CA ARG A 106 -5.70 -28.90 26.64
C ARG A 106 -4.27 -28.35 26.57
N HIS A 107 -3.32 -29.17 26.09
CA HIS A 107 -1.92 -28.77 25.96
C HIS A 107 -1.73 -27.79 24.79
N ALA A 108 -2.46 -27.97 23.70
CA ALA A 108 -2.47 -27.02 22.58
C ALA A 108 -2.99 -25.64 23.03
N LEU A 109 -4.09 -25.61 23.78
CA LEU A 109 -4.64 -24.37 24.33
C LEU A 109 -3.65 -23.69 25.28
N ALA A 110 -3.06 -24.44 26.22
CA ALA A 110 -2.04 -23.92 27.12
C ALA A 110 -0.82 -23.37 26.37
N PHE A 111 -0.36 -24.07 25.32
CA PHE A 111 0.73 -23.61 24.47
C PHE A 111 0.38 -22.30 23.75
N TYR A 112 -0.83 -22.17 23.18
CA TYR A 112 -1.25 -20.94 22.50
C TYR A 112 -1.38 -19.75 23.46
N ILE A 113 -1.94 -19.98 24.65
CA ILE A 113 -2.02 -18.95 25.70
C ILE A 113 -0.61 -18.56 26.14
N GLY A 114 0.26 -19.53 26.40
CA GLY A 114 1.66 -19.29 26.79
C GLY A 114 2.44 -18.49 25.75
N LEU A 115 2.29 -18.81 24.47
CA LEU A 115 2.92 -18.07 23.37
C LEU A 115 2.43 -16.61 23.31
N GLN A 116 1.13 -16.38 23.55
CA GLN A 116 0.56 -15.05 23.58
C GLN A 116 1.02 -14.24 24.81
N LEU A 117 1.08 -14.87 25.98
CA LEU A 117 1.62 -14.27 27.20
C LEU A 117 3.10 -13.93 27.03
N TYR A 118 3.91 -14.84 26.47
CA TYR A 118 5.30 -14.58 26.14
C TYR A 118 5.44 -13.36 25.24
N THR A 119 4.60 -13.22 24.21
CA THR A 119 4.61 -12.06 23.31
C THR A 119 4.37 -10.76 24.07
N TYR A 120 3.42 -10.76 25.01
CA TYR A 120 3.15 -9.58 25.84
C TYR A 120 4.29 -9.28 26.80
N VAL A 121 4.90 -10.30 27.42
CA VAL A 121 6.06 -10.13 28.30
C VAL A 121 7.27 -9.63 27.51
N HIS A 122 7.47 -10.10 26.29
CA HIS A 122 8.48 -9.58 25.35
C HIS A 122 8.19 -8.09 25.12
N VAL A 123 7.06 -7.74 24.52
CA VAL A 123 6.68 -6.32 24.30
C VAL A 123 6.85 -5.44 25.55
N ALA A 124 6.41 -5.92 26.72
CA ALA A 124 6.56 -5.20 27.98
C ALA A 124 8.04 -5.04 28.40
N SER A 125 8.87 -6.07 28.26
CA SER A 125 10.28 -6.00 28.67
C SER A 125 11.10 -5.05 27.80
N MET A 126 10.83 -4.98 26.49
CA MET A 126 11.44 -3.97 25.63
C MET A 126 11.00 -2.56 26.01
N SER A 127 9.72 -2.40 26.37
CA SER A 127 9.21 -1.11 26.82
C SER A 127 9.91 -0.67 28.09
N VAL A 128 10.04 -1.57 29.07
CA VAL A 128 10.81 -1.27 30.28
C VAL A 128 12.26 -0.92 29.94
N TYR A 129 12.94 -1.71 29.08
CA TYR A 129 14.33 -1.45 28.71
C TYR A 129 14.53 -0.09 28.03
N VAL A 130 13.77 0.21 26.98
CA VAL A 130 13.90 1.46 26.22
C VAL A 130 13.56 2.69 27.08
N PHE A 131 12.70 2.52 28.10
CA PHE A 131 12.14 3.65 28.85
C PHE A 131 12.61 3.76 30.31
N THR A 132 13.48 2.86 30.78
CA THR A 132 14.07 2.95 32.12
C THR A 132 15.59 3.07 32.04
N GLY A 133 16.16 4.11 32.64
CA GLY A 133 17.60 4.22 32.87
C GLY A 133 18.41 5.05 31.86
N HIS A 134 17.81 5.59 30.79
CA HIS A 134 18.52 6.39 29.80
C HIS A 134 18.16 7.88 29.87
N ASP A 135 19.18 8.75 29.83
CA ASP A 135 19.00 10.18 29.62
C ASP A 135 18.69 10.46 28.14
N VAL A 136 17.39 10.56 27.86
CA VAL A 136 16.86 10.78 26.51
C VAL A 136 17.36 12.11 25.94
N GLU A 137 17.52 13.15 26.76
CA GLU A 137 17.93 14.48 26.29
C GLU A 137 19.43 14.54 26.00
N ALA A 138 20.26 13.89 26.81
CA ALA A 138 21.67 13.69 26.49
C ALA A 138 21.84 12.89 25.18
N THR A 139 21.02 11.84 25.00
CA THR A 139 21.03 11.00 23.79
C THR A 139 20.58 11.78 22.55
N LYS A 140 19.52 12.59 22.66
CA LYS A 140 19.08 13.51 21.59
C LYS A 140 20.16 14.53 21.24
N THR A 141 20.88 15.02 22.24
CA THR A 141 21.98 15.98 22.03
C THR A 141 23.14 15.33 21.28
N ASP A 142 23.56 14.13 21.67
CA ASP A 142 24.56 13.33 20.94
C ASP A 142 24.14 13.11 19.48
N TYR A 143 22.90 12.63 19.26
CA TYR A 143 22.38 12.44 17.90
C TYR A 143 22.22 13.74 17.12
N SER A 144 21.89 14.86 17.76
CA SER A 144 21.80 16.16 17.08
C SER A 144 23.17 16.66 16.63
N ASN A 145 24.22 16.37 17.41
CA ASN A 145 25.60 16.69 17.04
C ASN A 145 26.11 15.78 15.93
N ARG A 146 25.80 14.48 16.01
CA ARG A 146 26.21 13.47 15.01
C ARG A 146 25.44 13.57 13.70
N TYR A 147 24.16 13.94 13.76
CA TYR A 147 23.26 14.06 12.61
C TYR A 147 22.47 15.38 12.65
N PRO A 148 23.11 16.54 12.34
CA PRO A 148 22.46 17.85 12.41
C PRO A 148 21.17 17.97 11.59
N ILE A 149 21.05 17.22 10.49
CA ILE A 149 19.85 17.18 9.64
C ILE A 149 18.61 16.67 10.38
N PHE A 150 18.78 15.84 11.41
CA PHE A 150 17.68 15.29 12.19
C PHE A 150 17.32 16.12 13.41
N ARG A 151 18.04 17.21 13.70
CA ARG A 151 17.82 18.06 14.88
C ARG A 151 16.35 18.47 15.00
N GLN A 152 15.73 18.92 13.91
CA GLN A 152 14.31 19.30 13.87
C GLN A 152 13.35 18.17 14.28
N PHE A 153 13.71 16.91 14.04
CA PHE A 153 12.90 15.76 14.45
C PHE A 153 13.19 15.34 15.90
N LEU A 154 14.43 15.52 16.36
CA LEU A 154 14.87 15.19 17.72
C LEU A 154 14.35 16.18 18.77
N GLU A 155 14.19 17.46 18.37
CA GLU A 155 13.61 18.52 19.19
C GLU A 155 12.10 18.35 19.43
N ILE A 156 11.44 17.46 18.66
CA ILE A 156 10.04 17.14 18.91
C ILE A 156 9.92 16.56 20.32
N PRO A 157 9.10 17.14 21.23
CA PRO A 157 9.05 16.72 22.65
C PRO A 157 8.70 15.24 22.84
N ARG A 158 7.94 14.70 21.89
CA ARG A 158 7.50 13.31 21.86
C ARG A 158 8.49 12.35 21.16
N CYS A 159 9.60 12.86 20.61
CA CYS A 159 10.61 12.01 20.02
C CYS A 159 11.30 11.17 21.09
N PHE A 160 11.35 9.86 20.88
CA PHE A 160 12.18 8.95 21.66
C PHE A 160 13.36 8.50 20.79
N VAL A 161 14.49 8.23 21.44
CA VAL A 161 15.71 7.74 20.80
C VAL A 161 16.34 6.67 21.69
N ILE A 162 16.95 5.67 21.07
CA ILE A 162 17.69 4.62 21.75
C ILE A 162 19.18 4.97 21.68
N PRO A 163 19.93 4.93 22.81
CA PRO A 163 21.36 5.18 22.82
C PRO A 163 22.15 4.30 21.85
N THR A 164 23.28 4.81 21.37
CA THR A 164 24.10 4.09 20.39
C THR A 164 24.65 2.77 20.95
N GLU A 165 24.97 2.73 22.25
CA GLU A 165 25.42 1.53 22.97
C GLU A 165 24.38 0.40 23.00
N ASP A 166 23.09 0.72 22.90
CA ASP A 166 21.99 -0.24 22.97
C ASP A 166 21.50 -0.75 21.61
N ARG A 167 22.09 -0.27 20.51
CA ARG A 167 21.68 -0.64 19.14
C ARG A 167 21.70 -2.15 18.92
N LEU A 168 22.76 -2.83 19.38
CA LEU A 168 22.89 -4.28 19.22
C LEU A 168 21.78 -5.02 19.98
N PHE A 169 21.49 -4.58 21.21
CA PHE A 169 20.40 -5.15 22.01
C PHE A 169 19.06 -4.96 21.29
N MET A 170 18.75 -3.75 20.82
CA MET A 170 17.53 -3.46 20.06
C MET A 170 17.42 -4.34 18.81
N ILE A 171 18.50 -4.50 18.04
CA ILE A 171 18.49 -5.33 16.82
C ILE A 171 18.21 -6.80 17.16
N ILE A 172 18.92 -7.37 18.14
CA ILE A 172 18.68 -8.75 18.58
C ILE A 172 17.24 -8.90 19.04
N TYR A 173 16.73 -7.91 19.77
CA TYR A 173 15.39 -7.93 20.32
C TYR A 173 14.29 -7.87 19.24
N VAL A 174 14.40 -6.93 18.31
CA VAL A 174 13.44 -6.72 17.20
C VAL A 174 13.46 -7.90 16.23
N CYS A 175 14.63 -8.49 15.99
CA CYS A 175 14.80 -9.58 15.03
C CYS A 175 14.51 -10.97 15.61
N SER A 176 14.75 -11.21 16.90
CA SER A 176 14.66 -12.55 17.50
C SER A 176 13.25 -13.15 17.45
N TRP A 177 12.21 -12.39 17.79
CA TRP A 177 10.83 -12.93 17.77
C TRP A 177 10.29 -13.21 16.36
N PRO A 178 10.42 -12.30 15.37
CA PRO A 178 10.04 -12.59 14.00
C PRO A 178 10.83 -13.77 13.42
N LEU A 179 12.14 -13.88 13.74
CA LEU A 179 12.95 -15.00 13.30
C LEU A 179 12.48 -16.33 13.91
N LEU A 180 12.23 -16.37 15.22
CA LEU A 180 11.76 -17.57 15.90
C LEU A 180 10.40 -18.03 15.36
N THR A 181 9.46 -17.09 15.19
CA THR A 181 8.14 -17.39 14.61
C THR A 181 8.26 -17.90 13.18
N PHE A 182 9.11 -17.30 12.35
CA PHE A 182 9.39 -17.78 10.99
C PHE A 182 9.97 -19.21 10.98
N LEU A 183 10.97 -19.49 11.81
CA LEU A 183 11.57 -20.82 11.93
C LEU A 183 10.55 -21.86 12.39
N ALA A 184 9.70 -21.53 13.37
CA ALA A 184 8.64 -22.41 13.85
C ALA A 184 7.61 -22.73 12.74
N MET A 185 7.23 -21.73 11.94
CA MET A 185 6.32 -21.92 10.81
C MET A 185 6.96 -22.76 9.71
N MET A 186 8.26 -22.61 9.44
CA MET A 186 9.00 -23.45 8.50
C MET A 186 9.10 -24.90 8.97
N ALA A 187 9.45 -25.13 10.24
CA ALA A 187 9.49 -26.46 10.82
C ALA A 187 8.11 -27.14 10.76
N ALA A 188 7.06 -26.43 11.14
CA ALA A 188 5.68 -26.93 11.05
C ALA A 188 5.24 -27.20 9.60
N SER A 189 5.65 -26.37 8.64
CA SER A 189 5.35 -26.58 7.21
C SER A 189 5.98 -27.88 6.72
N THR A 190 7.29 -28.02 6.96
CA THR A 190 8.08 -29.18 6.54
C THR A 190 7.56 -30.47 7.17
N SER A 191 7.31 -30.46 8.47
CA SER A 191 6.74 -31.60 9.19
C SER A 191 5.36 -31.99 8.63
N SER A 192 4.49 -31.01 8.38
CA SER A 192 3.16 -31.27 7.82
C SER A 192 3.24 -31.86 6.41
N PHE A 193 4.11 -31.34 5.54
CA PHE A 193 4.31 -31.89 4.20
C PHE A 193 4.90 -33.30 4.24
N HIS A 194 5.86 -33.55 5.13
CA HIS A 194 6.42 -34.88 5.34
C HIS A 194 5.34 -35.88 5.74
N VAL A 195 4.56 -35.57 6.79
CA VAL A 195 3.46 -36.43 7.25
C VAL A 195 2.42 -36.66 6.16
N LEU A 196 2.02 -35.62 5.43
CA LEU A 196 1.08 -35.76 4.31
C LEU A 196 1.61 -36.70 3.22
N ARG A 197 2.90 -36.61 2.90
CA ARG A 197 3.54 -37.48 1.90
C ARG A 197 3.58 -38.93 2.36
N THR A 198 4.02 -39.16 3.60
CA THR A 198 4.14 -40.51 4.18
C THR A 198 2.77 -41.18 4.32
N ARG A 199 1.73 -40.42 4.67
CA ARG A 199 0.35 -40.93 4.84
C ARG A 199 -0.48 -40.92 3.55
N ARG A 200 0.10 -40.63 2.39
CA ARG A 200 -0.64 -40.58 1.11
C ARG A 200 -1.42 -41.88 0.83
N HIS A 201 -0.85 -43.03 1.17
CA HIS A 201 -1.42 -44.35 0.86
C HIS A 201 -2.67 -44.70 1.68
N ILE A 202 -2.83 -44.13 2.87
CA ILE A 202 -3.99 -44.33 3.77
C ILE A 202 -5.05 -43.23 3.65
N MET A 203 -4.78 -42.18 2.88
CA MET A 203 -5.72 -41.08 2.66
C MET A 203 -6.39 -41.25 1.31
N SER A 204 -7.70 -40.99 1.24
CA SER A 204 -8.37 -40.91 -0.05
C SER A 204 -7.73 -39.82 -0.91
N GLY A 205 -7.70 -40.02 -2.23
CA GLY A 205 -7.12 -39.03 -3.15
C GLY A 205 -7.76 -37.64 -3.05
N GLN A 206 -9.05 -37.58 -2.66
CA GLN A 206 -9.73 -36.32 -2.39
C GLN A 206 -9.22 -35.64 -1.13
N THR A 207 -9.12 -36.37 -0.01
CA THR A 207 -8.63 -35.81 1.26
C THR A 207 -7.17 -35.37 1.15
N TYR A 208 -6.32 -36.16 0.49
CA TYR A 208 -4.93 -35.79 0.24
C TYR A 208 -4.82 -34.47 -0.54
N ARG A 209 -5.58 -34.34 -1.65
CA ARG A 209 -5.58 -33.10 -2.46
C ARG A 209 -6.07 -31.89 -1.68
N LEU A 210 -7.11 -32.04 -0.86
CA LEU A 210 -7.61 -30.98 0.00
C LEU A 210 -6.56 -30.52 1.00
N GLN A 211 -5.93 -31.45 1.73
CA GLN A 211 -4.89 -31.12 2.72
C GLN A 211 -3.66 -30.49 2.06
N GLN A 212 -3.23 -31.01 0.91
CA GLN A 212 -2.09 -30.48 0.16
C GLN A 212 -2.35 -29.06 -0.37
N GLN A 213 -3.50 -28.84 -1.03
CA GLN A 213 -3.89 -27.52 -1.53
C GLN A 213 -3.95 -26.50 -0.39
N TRP A 214 -4.43 -26.97 0.74
CA TRP A 214 -4.68 -26.13 1.87
C TRP A 214 -3.39 -25.75 2.63
N MET A 215 -2.40 -26.66 2.73
CA MET A 215 -1.05 -26.33 3.20
C MET A 215 -0.36 -25.30 2.28
N LYS A 216 -0.50 -25.45 0.96
CA LYS A 216 0.03 -24.45 0.00
C LYS A 216 -0.56 -23.06 0.23
N ASN A 217 -1.85 -22.98 0.54
CA ASN A 217 -2.52 -21.72 0.84
C ASN A 217 -1.99 -21.08 2.13
N CYS A 218 -1.72 -21.86 3.17
CA CYS A 218 -1.11 -21.37 4.40
C CYS A 218 0.29 -20.81 4.14
N VAL A 219 1.15 -21.53 3.43
CA VAL A 219 2.51 -21.05 3.07
C VAL A 219 2.43 -19.72 2.30
N LEU A 220 1.48 -19.59 1.37
CA LEU A 220 1.27 -18.36 0.61
C LEU A 220 0.82 -17.19 1.50
N GLN A 221 -0.09 -17.41 2.46
CA GLN A 221 -0.48 -16.36 3.41
C GLN A 221 0.68 -15.87 4.28
N VAL A 222 1.59 -16.76 4.66
CA VAL A 222 2.77 -16.43 5.49
C VAL A 222 3.82 -15.65 4.71
N SER A 223 3.92 -15.92 3.41
CA SER A 223 4.85 -15.18 2.56
C SER A 223 4.53 -13.69 2.45
N ILE A 224 3.27 -13.28 2.63
CA ILE A 224 2.87 -11.87 2.49
C ILE A 224 3.49 -11.00 3.60
N PRO A 225 3.27 -11.26 4.90
CA PRO A 225 3.95 -10.55 5.98
C PRO A 225 5.48 -10.62 5.89
N PHE A 226 6.05 -11.70 5.37
CA PHE A 226 7.49 -11.76 5.12
C PHE A 226 7.94 -10.63 4.18
N TRP A 227 7.26 -10.46 3.03
CA TRP A 227 7.62 -9.42 2.07
C TRP A 227 7.24 -8.00 2.52
N THR A 228 6.11 -7.84 3.19
CA THR A 228 5.57 -6.51 3.53
C THR A 228 5.98 -6.02 4.92
N VAL A 229 6.57 -6.87 5.77
CA VAL A 229 6.97 -6.53 7.15
C VAL A 229 8.43 -6.91 7.42
N VAL A 230 8.83 -8.15 7.17
CA VAL A 230 10.21 -8.59 7.49
C VAL A 230 11.24 -7.87 6.61
N LEU A 231 10.97 -7.73 5.31
CA LEU A 231 11.89 -7.03 4.40
C LEU A 231 12.08 -5.55 4.81
N PRO A 232 11.03 -4.74 5.07
CA PRO A 232 11.21 -3.39 5.61
C PRO A 232 12.01 -3.33 6.92
N VAL A 233 11.81 -4.30 7.83
CA VAL A 233 12.55 -4.36 9.09
C VAL A 233 14.02 -4.68 8.86
N VAL A 234 14.36 -5.61 7.96
CA VAL A 234 15.77 -5.91 7.62
C VAL A 234 16.45 -4.69 7.03
N ILE A 235 15.78 -3.95 6.14
CA ILE A 235 16.33 -2.71 5.56
C ILE A 235 16.55 -1.66 6.65
N ALA A 236 15.59 -1.47 7.56
CA ALA A 236 15.74 -0.56 8.70
C ALA A 236 16.88 -0.97 9.64
N VAL A 237 17.05 -2.26 9.91
CA VAL A 237 18.16 -2.77 10.74
C VAL A 237 19.50 -2.52 10.07
N LEU A 238 19.62 -2.75 8.76
CA LEU A 238 20.83 -2.45 8.00
C LEU A 238 21.14 -0.95 8.03
N ASP A 239 20.13 -0.09 7.89
CA ASP A 239 20.26 1.36 7.97
C ASP A 239 20.84 1.81 9.33
N VAL A 240 20.27 1.31 10.44
CA VAL A 240 20.74 1.59 11.81
C VAL A 240 22.14 1.02 12.07
N THR A 241 22.44 -0.18 11.56
CA THR A 241 23.72 -0.87 11.82
C THR A 241 24.88 -0.23 11.04
N LEU A 242 24.60 0.24 9.82
CA LEU A 242 25.58 0.79 8.90
C LEU A 242 25.58 2.34 8.88
N ASP A 243 24.73 3.00 9.68
CA ASP A 243 24.58 4.46 9.77
C ASP A 243 24.29 5.16 8.42
N LEU A 244 23.34 4.62 7.64
CA LEU A 244 23.10 5.05 6.25
C LEU A 244 22.09 6.22 6.14
N VAL A 245 22.49 7.43 6.58
CA VAL A 245 21.69 8.68 6.58
C VAL A 245 20.87 8.95 5.29
N MET A 246 21.37 8.52 4.13
CA MET A 246 20.72 8.68 2.82
C MET A 246 19.41 7.90 2.65
N LEU A 247 19.12 6.91 3.51
CA LEU A 247 17.89 6.11 3.44
C LEU A 247 16.67 6.82 4.04
N PHE A 248 16.80 8.03 4.61
CA PHE A 248 15.68 8.81 5.14
C PHE A 248 14.53 9.00 4.12
N GLY A 249 14.84 9.22 2.85
CA GLY A 249 13.84 9.33 1.77
C GLY A 249 13.09 8.04 1.45
N VAL A 250 13.60 6.88 1.89
CA VAL A 250 13.01 5.55 1.70
C VAL A 250 12.07 5.18 2.84
N ILE A 251 12.15 5.86 3.99
CA ILE A 251 11.31 5.61 5.17
C ILE A 251 9.81 5.70 4.88
N PRO A 252 9.28 6.70 4.15
CA PRO A 252 7.86 6.74 3.79
C PRO A 252 7.43 5.54 2.94
N MET A 253 8.33 5.02 2.10
CA MET A 253 8.09 3.84 1.28
C MET A 253 8.09 2.55 2.11
N LEU A 254 9.04 2.39 3.05
CA LEU A 254 9.05 1.26 4.00
C LEU A 254 7.79 1.27 4.87
N THR A 255 7.38 2.44 5.33
CA THR A 255 6.15 2.65 6.11
C THR A 255 4.90 2.38 5.26
N PHE A 256 4.92 2.72 3.97
CA PHE A 256 3.87 2.37 3.02
C PHE A 256 3.73 0.86 2.83
N PHE A 257 4.83 0.13 2.63
CA PHE A 257 4.79 -1.34 2.55
C PHE A 257 4.31 -1.97 3.85
N LEU A 258 4.74 -1.43 4.98
CA LEU A 258 4.24 -1.82 6.30
C LEU A 258 2.74 -1.52 6.41
N GLY A 259 2.21 -0.44 5.86
CA GLY A 259 0.77 -0.15 5.83
C GLY A 259 -0.03 -1.03 4.85
N TRP A 260 0.64 -1.68 3.90
CA TRP A 260 -0.01 -2.43 2.83
C TRP A 260 -0.20 -3.93 3.13
N HIS A 261 0.50 -4.45 4.14
CA HIS A 261 0.46 -5.86 4.51
C HIS A 261 -0.96 -6.39 4.78
N GLY A 262 -1.80 -5.62 5.48
CA GLY A 262 -3.16 -6.05 5.82
C GLY A 262 -4.07 -6.14 4.60
N PHE A 263 -3.96 -5.19 3.67
CA PHE A 263 -4.65 -5.25 2.39
C PHE A 263 -4.19 -6.46 1.56
N ALA A 264 -2.88 -6.65 1.39
CA ALA A 264 -2.33 -7.76 0.62
C ALA A 264 -2.74 -9.12 1.21
N SER A 265 -2.69 -9.27 2.54
CA SER A 265 -3.11 -10.48 3.25
C SER A 265 -4.59 -10.78 3.01
N THR A 266 -5.44 -9.74 3.07
CA THR A 266 -6.87 -9.88 2.81
C THR A 266 -7.14 -10.28 1.37
N VAL A 267 -6.48 -9.64 0.38
CA VAL A 267 -6.67 -9.95 -1.04
C VAL A 267 -6.35 -11.41 -1.30
N VAL A 268 -5.19 -11.88 -0.81
CA VAL A 268 -4.77 -13.26 -1.03
C VAL A 268 -5.72 -14.23 -0.33
N THR A 269 -6.12 -13.96 0.92
CA THR A 269 -7.10 -14.79 1.63
C THR A 269 -8.39 -14.94 0.83
N LEU A 270 -8.91 -13.83 0.32
CA LEU A 270 -10.15 -13.82 -0.44
C LEU A 270 -10.05 -14.53 -1.81
N LEU A 271 -8.90 -14.47 -2.48
CA LEU A 271 -8.68 -15.09 -3.80
C LEU A 271 -8.29 -16.57 -3.73
N VAL A 272 -7.58 -16.97 -2.69
CA VAL A 272 -6.98 -18.31 -2.55
C VAL A 272 -8.00 -19.35 -2.11
N TYR A 273 -8.87 -19.02 -1.15
CA TYR A 273 -9.86 -19.98 -0.65
C TYR A 273 -11.07 -20.07 -1.59
N ARG A 274 -11.36 -21.30 -2.03
CA ARG A 274 -12.44 -21.58 -2.99
C ARG A 274 -13.81 -21.02 -2.58
N PRO A 275 -14.28 -21.13 -1.32
CA PRO A 275 -15.57 -20.58 -0.93
C PRO A 275 -15.64 -19.06 -1.13
N TYR A 276 -14.62 -18.33 -0.68
CA TYR A 276 -14.58 -16.87 -0.74
C TYR A 276 -14.39 -16.37 -2.17
N ARG A 277 -13.47 -16.94 -2.95
CA ARG A 277 -13.30 -16.54 -4.36
C ARG A 277 -14.55 -16.82 -5.19
N THR A 278 -15.30 -17.88 -4.86
CA THR A 278 -16.54 -18.22 -5.57
C THR A 278 -17.64 -17.24 -5.18
N TYR A 279 -17.72 -16.89 -3.89
CA TYR A 279 -18.59 -15.84 -3.40
C TYR A 279 -18.27 -14.51 -4.06
N ILE A 280 -17.01 -14.06 -4.04
CA ILE A 280 -16.55 -12.81 -4.69
C ILE A 280 -16.78 -12.87 -6.18
N ARG A 281 -16.52 -13.99 -6.85
CA ARG A 281 -16.81 -14.13 -8.28
C ARG A 281 -18.31 -14.04 -8.56
N LYS A 282 -19.18 -14.61 -7.73
CA LYS A 282 -20.63 -14.44 -7.84
C LYS A 282 -21.03 -12.99 -7.55
N MET A 283 -20.43 -12.38 -6.56
CA MET A 283 -20.62 -10.98 -6.18
C MET A 283 -20.20 -10.05 -7.31
N MET A 284 -18.99 -10.19 -7.87
CA MET A 284 -18.49 -9.46 -9.04
C MET A 284 -19.31 -9.72 -10.30
N ARG A 285 -19.80 -10.96 -10.52
CA ARG A 285 -20.74 -11.25 -11.62
C ARG A 285 -22.10 -10.59 -11.41
N ARG A 286 -22.55 -10.44 -10.16
CA ARG A 286 -23.79 -9.74 -9.78
C ARG A 286 -23.63 -8.22 -9.78
N LEU A 287 -22.42 -7.72 -9.52
CA LEU A 287 -22.11 -6.29 -9.37
C LEU A 287 -21.46 -5.65 -10.62
N GLY A 288 -20.97 -6.44 -11.58
CA GLY A 288 -20.09 -5.92 -12.65
C GLY A 288 -18.64 -5.74 -12.17
N ALA A 289 -17.66 -5.87 -13.08
CA ALA A 289 -16.22 -6.02 -12.80
C ALA A 289 -15.50 -4.71 -12.39
N GLY A 290 -15.78 -4.14 -11.21
CA GLY A 290 -15.39 -2.77 -10.87
C GLY A 290 -14.32 -2.50 -9.79
N LEU A 291 -13.42 -3.41 -9.39
CA LEU A 291 -12.56 -3.17 -8.20
C LEU A 291 -11.12 -3.78 -8.28
N LEU A 292 -10.23 -3.28 -9.17
CA LEU A 292 -8.95 -3.97 -9.47
C LEU A 292 -7.69 -3.11 -9.83
N PRO A 293 -7.29 -2.04 -9.10
CA PRO A 293 -6.19 -1.15 -9.54
C PRO A 293 -4.79 -1.80 -9.74
N PHE A 294 -4.41 -2.85 -9.00
CA PHE A 294 -3.07 -3.50 -9.15
C PHE A 294 -2.97 -4.56 -10.26
N VAL A 295 -4.10 -4.83 -10.92
CA VAL A 295 -4.16 -5.74 -12.05
C VAL A 295 -4.09 -4.95 -13.37
N GLY A 296 -4.02 -3.61 -13.30
CA GLY A 296 -3.96 -2.70 -14.45
C GLY A 296 -2.86 -3.02 -15.46
N ILE A 297 -1.58 -3.00 -15.08
CA ILE A 297 -0.46 -3.17 -16.02
C ILE A 297 -0.49 -4.54 -16.70
N VAL A 298 -0.71 -5.62 -15.94
CA VAL A 298 -0.78 -6.99 -16.49
C VAL A 298 -2.03 -7.17 -17.36
N LEU A 299 -3.17 -6.57 -16.98
CA LEU A 299 -4.35 -6.52 -17.85
C LEU A 299 -4.13 -5.70 -19.11
N ASN A 300 -3.31 -4.65 -19.08
CA ASN A 300 -3.08 -3.82 -20.24
C ASN A 300 -2.30 -4.60 -21.32
N PHE A 301 -1.25 -5.34 -20.95
CA PHE A 301 -0.54 -6.24 -21.87
C PHE A 301 -1.42 -7.40 -22.35
N TYR A 302 -2.18 -8.01 -21.45
CA TYR A 302 -3.13 -9.06 -21.83
C TYR A 302 -4.22 -8.51 -22.76
N GLY A 303 -4.71 -7.30 -22.51
CA GLY A 303 -5.66 -6.56 -23.34
C GLY A 303 -5.12 -6.34 -24.75
N LEU A 304 -3.86 -5.90 -24.89
CA LEU A 304 -3.21 -5.75 -26.19
C LEU A 304 -3.14 -7.08 -26.95
N TRP A 305 -2.78 -8.17 -26.26
CA TRP A 305 -2.74 -9.49 -26.88
C TRP A 305 -4.14 -9.97 -27.30
N VAL A 306 -5.16 -9.78 -26.46
CA VAL A 306 -6.55 -10.13 -26.80
C VAL A 306 -7.04 -9.28 -27.98
N ILE A 307 -6.80 -7.97 -27.98
CA ILE A 307 -7.25 -7.10 -29.07
C ILE A 307 -6.50 -7.46 -30.37
N GLY A 308 -5.18 -7.66 -30.32
CA GLY A 308 -4.37 -7.94 -31.50
C GLY A 308 -4.64 -9.29 -32.14
N PHE A 309 -4.88 -10.33 -31.33
CA PHE A 309 -4.97 -11.70 -31.82
C PHE A 309 -6.38 -12.32 -31.78
N HIS A 310 -7.30 -11.76 -30.98
CA HIS A 310 -8.64 -12.34 -30.78
C HIS A 310 -9.79 -11.42 -31.24
N THR A 311 -9.51 -10.23 -31.75
CA THR A 311 -10.55 -9.38 -32.36
C THR A 311 -11.00 -9.98 -33.71
N PRO A 312 -12.32 -10.25 -33.90
CA PRO A 312 -12.82 -10.75 -35.17
C PRO A 312 -12.51 -9.80 -36.33
N LYS A 313 -12.27 -10.35 -37.52
CA LYS A 313 -11.96 -9.56 -38.74
C LYS A 313 -13.04 -8.52 -39.08
N SER A 314 -14.31 -8.77 -38.73
CA SER A 314 -15.41 -7.81 -38.91
C SER A 314 -15.36 -6.59 -37.99
N MET A 315 -14.47 -6.59 -36.97
CA MET A 315 -14.29 -5.47 -36.03
C MET A 315 -12.88 -4.88 -36.12
N ARG A 316 -12.20 -5.05 -37.26
CA ARG A 316 -10.79 -4.70 -37.43
C ARG A 316 -10.50 -3.23 -37.13
N ASP A 317 -11.30 -2.31 -37.67
CA ASP A 317 -11.08 -0.87 -37.49
C ASP A 317 -11.26 -0.44 -36.02
N PHE A 318 -12.22 -1.06 -35.33
CA PHE A 318 -12.42 -0.88 -33.90
C PHE A 318 -11.29 -1.50 -33.06
N GLY A 319 -10.78 -2.66 -33.49
CA GLY A 319 -9.62 -3.32 -32.88
C GLY A 319 -8.36 -2.46 -32.96
N ILE A 320 -8.14 -1.74 -34.07
CA ILE A 320 -7.01 -0.80 -34.22
C ILE A 320 -7.15 0.36 -33.23
N ALA A 321 -8.33 0.97 -33.13
CA ALA A 321 -8.59 2.06 -32.18
C ALA A 321 -8.40 1.61 -30.72
N LEU A 322 -8.91 0.42 -30.36
CA LEU A 322 -8.73 -0.16 -29.03
C LEU A 322 -7.27 -0.50 -28.74
N THR A 323 -6.51 -0.96 -29.74
CA THR A 323 -5.08 -1.24 -29.58
C THR A 323 -4.32 0.05 -29.29
N ALA A 324 -4.55 1.12 -30.07
CA ALA A 324 -3.92 2.42 -29.85
C ALA A 324 -4.25 2.99 -28.45
N TYR A 325 -5.52 2.91 -28.04
CA TYR A 325 -5.93 3.29 -26.68
C TYR A 325 -5.22 2.46 -25.60
N GLN A 326 -5.19 1.14 -25.76
CA GLN A 326 -4.62 0.24 -24.78
C GLN A 326 -3.09 0.38 -24.66
N VAL A 327 -2.40 0.71 -25.77
CA VAL A 327 -0.97 1.08 -25.77
C VAL A 327 -0.77 2.38 -25.01
N LEU A 328 -1.62 3.39 -25.23
CA LEU A 328 -1.51 4.67 -24.54
C LEU A 328 -1.73 4.54 -23.03
N VAL A 329 -2.72 3.75 -22.60
CA VAL A 329 -2.97 3.44 -21.17
C VAL A 329 -1.79 2.68 -20.57
N LEU A 330 -1.26 1.69 -21.27
CA LEU A 330 -0.09 0.94 -20.83
C LEU A 330 1.14 1.84 -20.66
N LEU A 331 1.39 2.71 -21.64
CA LEU A 331 2.49 3.66 -21.60
C LEU A 331 2.31 4.64 -20.45
N THR A 332 1.09 5.14 -20.24
CA THR A 332 0.78 6.05 -19.13
C THR A 332 1.02 5.39 -17.77
N ASP A 333 0.51 4.17 -17.57
CA ASP A 333 0.72 3.41 -16.33
C ASP A 333 2.20 3.10 -16.09
N ALA A 334 2.93 2.68 -17.13
CA ALA A 334 4.37 2.41 -17.05
C ALA A 334 5.18 3.68 -16.77
N LEU A 335 4.79 4.81 -17.38
CA LEU A 335 5.43 6.10 -17.17
C LEU A 335 5.23 6.58 -15.73
N LEU A 336 4.00 6.63 -15.23
CA LEU A 336 3.69 7.19 -13.92
C LEU A 336 4.11 6.29 -12.76
N SER A 337 3.93 4.97 -12.88
CA SER A 337 4.22 4.05 -11.77
C SER A 337 5.70 3.67 -11.68
N SER A 338 6.39 3.59 -12.82
CA SER A 338 7.65 2.83 -12.91
C SER A 338 8.81 3.62 -13.54
N ILE A 339 8.58 4.45 -14.57
CA ILE A 339 9.66 5.13 -15.30
C ILE A 339 9.94 6.51 -14.72
N LEU A 340 8.90 7.26 -14.37
CA LEU A 340 8.99 8.63 -13.88
C LEU A 340 8.80 8.71 -12.36
N SER A 341 7.88 7.90 -11.80
CA SER A 341 7.53 7.82 -10.37
C SER A 341 7.65 9.18 -9.66
N PRO A 342 6.78 10.13 -9.99
CA PRO A 342 6.94 11.49 -9.51
C PRO A 342 6.80 11.54 -7.98
N TYR A 343 7.77 12.17 -7.33
CA TYR A 343 7.66 12.56 -5.93
C TYR A 343 7.28 14.01 -5.87
N PHE A 344 6.04 14.26 -5.48
CA PHE A 344 5.51 15.61 -5.31
C PHE A 344 5.90 16.14 -3.93
N ILE A 345 6.42 17.36 -3.90
CA ILE A 345 6.78 18.03 -2.65
C ILE A 345 5.60 18.90 -2.24
N PHE A 346 4.78 18.43 -1.31
CA PHE A 346 3.66 19.24 -0.82
C PHE A 346 4.10 20.22 0.28
N PRO A 347 3.50 21.43 0.34
CA PRO A 347 2.37 21.93 -0.47
C PRO A 347 2.77 22.62 -1.78
N ILE A 348 4.05 22.64 -2.13
CA ILE A 348 4.58 23.38 -3.27
C ILE A 348 4.13 22.72 -4.59
N PRO A 349 3.68 23.49 -5.60
CA PRO A 349 3.51 22.96 -6.94
C PRO A 349 4.90 22.65 -7.51
N GLY A 350 5.40 21.46 -7.19
CA GLY A 350 6.76 21.08 -7.45
C GLY A 350 7.04 19.65 -7.02
N GLY A 351 8.19 19.15 -7.43
CA GLY A 351 8.57 17.79 -7.18
C GLY A 351 9.81 17.40 -7.94
N TYR A 352 10.18 16.14 -7.79
CA TYR A 352 11.25 15.54 -8.56
C TYR A 352 10.86 14.12 -8.95
N PRO A 353 11.24 13.67 -10.14
CA PRO A 353 11.07 12.27 -10.50
C PRO A 353 11.93 11.40 -9.58
N THR A 354 11.35 10.36 -8.99
CA THR A 354 12.10 9.31 -8.28
C THR A 354 12.30 8.06 -9.14
N GLY A 355 11.69 8.02 -10.32
CA GLY A 355 11.82 6.93 -11.27
C GLY A 355 13.14 6.95 -12.06
N PRO A 356 13.47 5.84 -12.76
CA PRO A 356 14.71 5.66 -13.52
C PRO A 356 15.03 6.77 -14.54
N CYS A 357 14.01 7.42 -15.10
CA CYS A 357 14.21 8.49 -16.09
C CYS A 357 14.97 9.69 -15.51
N SER A 358 14.87 9.90 -14.18
CA SER A 358 15.64 10.93 -13.47
C SER A 358 17.15 10.81 -13.68
N ALA A 359 17.67 9.62 -13.98
CA ALA A 359 19.09 9.36 -14.17
C ALA A 359 19.61 9.68 -15.58
N PHE A 360 18.74 9.67 -16.60
CA PHE A 360 19.13 9.73 -18.01
C PHE A 360 19.01 11.11 -18.64
N THR A 361 18.37 12.06 -17.95
CA THR A 361 18.22 13.42 -18.44
C THR A 361 18.90 14.39 -17.46
N SER A 362 19.70 15.31 -17.98
CA SER A 362 20.29 16.42 -17.20
C SER A 362 19.25 17.50 -16.88
N SER A 363 18.09 17.47 -17.54
CA SER A 363 17.00 18.42 -17.38
C SER A 363 15.89 17.78 -16.55
N SER A 364 15.84 18.11 -15.25
CA SER A 364 14.72 17.78 -14.35
C SER A 364 13.40 18.35 -14.88
N GLN A 365 13.48 19.52 -15.49
CA GLN A 365 12.47 20.14 -16.33
C GLN A 365 11.90 19.14 -17.33
N LEU A 366 12.70 18.53 -18.22
CA LEU A 366 12.20 17.58 -19.22
C LEU A 366 11.50 16.36 -18.60
N CYS A 367 11.92 15.87 -17.43
CA CYS A 367 11.27 14.76 -16.74
C CYS A 367 9.95 15.14 -16.05
N VAL A 368 9.89 16.32 -15.42
CA VAL A 368 8.64 16.87 -14.87
C VAL A 368 7.70 17.23 -16.01
N TYR A 369 8.22 17.78 -17.11
CA TYR A 369 7.47 18.02 -18.33
C TYR A 369 7.01 16.73 -18.98
N LEU A 370 7.79 15.64 -19.03
CA LEU A 370 7.29 14.35 -19.53
C LEU A 370 6.16 13.76 -18.66
N ASN A 371 6.15 14.02 -17.34
CA ASN A 371 5.00 13.72 -16.47
C ASN A 371 3.79 14.61 -16.81
N VAL A 372 4.02 15.89 -17.07
CA VAL A 372 3.00 16.90 -17.39
C VAL A 372 2.63 16.90 -18.88
N ILE A 373 3.36 16.20 -19.77
CA ILE A 373 3.12 16.09 -21.22
C ILE A 373 1.97 15.14 -21.53
N VAL A 374 1.72 14.19 -20.63
CA VAL A 374 0.43 13.47 -20.60
C VAL A 374 -0.74 14.42 -20.23
N ILE A 375 -0.45 15.63 -19.72
CA ILE A 375 -1.41 16.69 -19.37
C ILE A 375 -1.21 17.95 -20.26
N SER A 376 -0.32 17.94 -21.24
CA SER A 376 0.26 19.19 -21.75
C SER A 376 -0.71 20.12 -22.45
N ILE A 377 -0.40 21.42 -22.35
CA ILE A 377 0.15 22.19 -23.50
C ILE A 377 0.75 23.55 -23.06
N TYR A 378 0.52 24.04 -21.84
CA TYR A 378 0.71 25.48 -21.57
C TYR A 378 1.98 25.99 -20.87
N ILE A 379 2.98 25.16 -20.51
CA ILE A 379 4.09 25.65 -19.67
C ILE A 379 5.42 25.56 -20.42
N PHE A 380 5.63 26.52 -21.32
CA PHE A 380 6.91 26.74 -22.01
C PHE A 380 7.72 27.91 -21.41
N TYR A 381 7.28 28.49 -20.31
CA TYR A 381 8.02 29.57 -19.66
C TYR A 381 9.02 29.02 -18.64
N GLY A 382 10.30 29.25 -18.91
CA GLY A 382 11.38 28.91 -18.00
C GLY A 382 11.34 29.83 -16.79
N ASP A 383 10.75 29.35 -15.70
CA ASP A 383 10.83 30.02 -14.41
C ASP A 383 12.27 30.07 -13.91
N ASP A 384 12.67 31.22 -13.38
CA ASP A 384 13.90 31.35 -12.59
C ASP A 384 13.77 30.47 -11.34
N GLN A 385 14.33 29.28 -11.43
CA GLN A 385 14.23 28.26 -10.40
C GLN A 385 14.93 28.67 -9.10
N GLU A 386 15.97 29.50 -9.18
CA GLU A 386 16.68 29.94 -7.98
C GLU A 386 15.84 30.97 -7.23
N ALA A 387 15.27 31.96 -7.93
CA ALA A 387 14.35 32.92 -7.34
C ALA A 387 13.09 32.25 -6.79
N THR A 388 12.54 31.27 -7.51
CA THR A 388 11.33 30.53 -7.10
C THR A 388 11.59 29.66 -5.87
N LYS A 389 12.71 28.94 -5.84
CA LYS A 389 13.10 28.16 -4.66
C LYS A 389 13.39 29.06 -3.48
N ALA A 390 14.05 30.20 -3.67
CA ALA A 390 14.30 31.17 -2.61
C ALA A 390 12.98 31.70 -2.01
N LEU A 391 11.99 32.02 -2.85
CA LEU A 391 10.64 32.41 -2.41
C LEU A 391 9.99 31.32 -1.54
N TYR A 392 10.01 30.07 -2.00
CA TYR A 392 9.45 28.97 -1.22
C TYR A 392 10.28 28.61 0.03
N LEU A 393 11.58 28.85 0.02
CA LEU A 393 12.45 28.64 1.18
C LEU A 393 12.21 29.69 2.26
N ASP A 394 11.87 30.91 1.87
CA ASP A 394 11.46 31.98 2.78
C ASP A 394 10.13 31.64 3.46
N SER A 395 9.15 31.19 2.67
CA SER A 395 7.83 30.78 3.18
C SER A 395 7.84 29.42 3.89
N TYR A 396 8.68 28.47 3.47
CA TYR A 396 8.76 27.11 3.98
C TYR A 396 10.21 26.64 4.18
N PRO A 397 10.93 27.15 5.21
CA PRO A 397 12.33 26.80 5.44
C PRO A 397 12.60 25.31 5.63
N ILE A 398 11.62 24.57 6.16
CA ILE A 398 11.67 23.10 6.35
C ILE A 398 11.79 22.32 5.04
N LEU A 399 11.34 22.91 3.93
CA LEU A 399 11.41 22.28 2.61
C LEU A 399 12.77 22.45 1.96
N ARG A 400 13.73 23.09 2.64
CA ARG A 400 15.08 23.31 2.11
C ARG A 400 15.74 22.05 1.59
N GLN A 401 15.68 20.98 2.38
CA GLN A 401 16.24 19.69 1.98
C GLN A 401 15.58 19.09 0.73
N PHE A 402 14.34 19.46 0.43
CA PHE A 402 13.61 18.99 -0.76
C PHE A 402 13.78 19.93 -1.96
N LEU A 403 13.88 21.24 -1.72
CA LEU A 403 14.02 22.28 -2.75
C LEU A 403 15.44 22.41 -3.29
N GLU A 404 16.45 22.18 -2.44
CA GLU A 404 17.86 22.20 -2.82
C GLU A 404 18.29 20.96 -3.63
N ILE A 405 17.43 19.94 -3.75
CA ILE A 405 17.70 18.79 -4.61
C ILE A 405 17.97 19.31 -6.04
N PRO A 406 19.13 18.97 -6.67
CA PRO A 406 19.56 19.50 -7.99
C PRO A 406 18.61 19.23 -9.16
N ARG A 407 17.48 18.56 -8.90
CA ARG A 407 16.45 18.17 -9.85
C ARG A 407 15.03 18.44 -9.35
N CYS A 408 14.90 19.03 -8.17
CA CYS A 408 13.63 19.56 -7.72
C CYS A 408 13.27 20.73 -8.64
N TYR A 409 12.12 20.60 -9.27
CA TYR A 409 11.54 21.65 -10.09
C TYR A 409 10.31 22.18 -9.38
N THR A 410 10.22 23.50 -9.32
CA THR A 410 9.12 24.20 -8.67
C THR A 410 8.53 25.20 -9.65
N PHE A 411 7.21 25.23 -9.74
CA PHE A 411 6.51 26.28 -10.46
C PHE A 411 6.45 27.53 -9.58
N THR A 412 6.61 28.72 -10.17
CA THR A 412 6.21 29.97 -9.49
C THR A 412 4.75 29.86 -9.03
N PRO A 413 4.32 30.56 -7.98
CA PRO A 413 2.92 30.50 -7.52
C PRO A 413 1.90 30.72 -8.66
N ASP A 414 2.15 31.71 -9.53
CA ASP A 414 1.31 32.02 -10.68
C ASP A 414 1.31 30.89 -11.72
N ASN A 415 2.48 30.37 -12.09
CA ASN A 415 2.54 29.24 -13.03
C ASN A 415 1.95 27.97 -12.43
N GLY A 416 2.14 27.74 -11.13
CA GLY A 416 1.54 26.65 -10.37
C GLY A 416 0.01 26.70 -10.45
N LEU A 417 -0.57 27.89 -10.26
CA LEU A 417 -2.01 28.11 -10.45
C LEU A 417 -2.44 27.86 -11.90
N ILE A 418 -1.67 28.30 -12.89
CA ILE A 418 -1.97 28.03 -14.31
C ILE A 418 -1.95 26.53 -14.61
N VAL A 419 -0.96 25.78 -14.10
CA VAL A 419 -0.90 24.32 -14.25
C VAL A 419 -2.18 23.71 -13.67
N VAL A 420 -2.51 24.12 -12.45
CA VAL A 420 -3.64 23.59 -11.71
C VAL A 420 -4.97 23.89 -12.41
N TYR A 421 -5.19 25.12 -12.88
CA TYR A 421 -6.38 25.50 -13.65
C TYR A 421 -6.41 24.80 -15.02
N GLY A 422 -5.27 24.61 -15.67
CA GLY A 422 -5.16 23.87 -16.93
C GLY A 422 -5.57 22.41 -16.77
N VAL A 423 -5.05 21.72 -15.75
CA VAL A 423 -5.44 20.33 -15.42
C VAL A 423 -6.93 20.24 -15.10
N ALA A 424 -7.44 21.17 -14.29
CA ALA A 424 -8.85 21.22 -13.92
C ALA A 424 -9.75 21.46 -15.15
N GLY A 425 -9.42 22.45 -15.98
CA GLY A 425 -10.15 22.79 -17.20
C GLY A 425 -10.16 21.65 -18.21
N TRP A 426 -9.01 21.00 -18.46
CA TRP A 426 -8.91 19.84 -19.33
C TRP A 426 -9.76 18.66 -18.84
N THR A 427 -9.76 18.44 -17.53
CA THR A 427 -10.56 17.38 -16.90
C THR A 427 -12.06 17.64 -17.07
N VAL A 428 -12.50 18.89 -16.88
CA VAL A 428 -13.90 19.29 -17.10
C VAL A 428 -14.30 19.16 -18.59
N LEU A 429 -13.45 19.61 -19.51
CA LEU A 429 -13.71 19.51 -20.95
C LEU A 429 -13.82 18.05 -21.40
N THR A 430 -12.89 17.20 -20.96
CA THR A 430 -12.90 15.76 -21.25
C THR A 430 -14.21 15.12 -20.78
N PHE A 431 -14.70 15.52 -19.61
CA PHE A 431 -15.98 15.06 -19.07
C PHE A 431 -17.17 15.48 -19.95
N ILE A 432 -17.22 16.74 -20.38
CA ILE A 432 -18.29 17.25 -21.27
C ILE A 432 -18.32 16.47 -22.59
N VAL A 433 -17.14 16.23 -23.20
CA VAL A 433 -17.03 15.48 -24.46
C VAL A 433 -17.52 14.04 -24.30
N ILE A 434 -17.12 13.35 -23.23
CA ILE A 434 -17.59 11.99 -22.92
C ILE A 434 -19.10 11.96 -22.73
N LEU A 435 -19.66 12.94 -22.02
CA LEU A 435 -21.09 13.04 -21.77
C LEU A 435 -21.86 13.25 -23.08
N ALA A 436 -21.40 14.18 -23.92
CA ALA A 436 -22.01 14.45 -25.22
C ALA A 436 -21.95 13.22 -26.15
N ALA A 437 -20.81 12.53 -26.20
CA ALA A 437 -20.63 11.29 -26.97
C ALA A 437 -21.56 10.17 -26.47
N SER A 438 -21.71 10.05 -25.16
CA SER A 438 -22.59 9.07 -24.53
C SER A 438 -24.06 9.34 -24.87
N VAL A 439 -24.53 10.58 -24.67
CA VAL A 439 -25.91 10.99 -24.98
C VAL A 439 -26.21 10.79 -26.46
N SER A 440 -25.29 11.19 -27.34
CA SER A 440 -25.45 11.01 -28.79
C SER A 440 -25.54 9.53 -29.16
N SER A 441 -24.70 8.68 -28.56
CA SER A 441 -24.71 7.24 -28.82
C SER A 441 -25.99 6.56 -28.31
N PHE A 442 -26.53 7.01 -27.16
CA PHE A 442 -27.83 6.55 -26.67
C PHE A 442 -28.98 6.98 -27.59
N HIS A 443 -28.95 8.23 -28.05
CA HIS A 443 -29.94 8.75 -28.96
C HIS A 443 -29.95 7.95 -30.28
N VAL A 444 -28.77 7.73 -30.88
CA VAL A 444 -28.64 6.92 -32.11
C VAL A 444 -29.10 5.49 -31.89
N LEU A 445 -28.75 4.87 -30.76
CA LEU A 445 -29.18 3.51 -30.44
C LEU A 445 -30.70 3.40 -30.32
N HIS A 446 -31.32 4.40 -29.69
CA HIS A 446 -32.78 4.47 -29.53
C HIS A 446 -33.47 4.67 -30.88
N VAL A 447 -33.01 5.63 -31.68
CA VAL A 447 -33.58 5.91 -33.01
C VAL A 447 -33.45 4.70 -33.94
N LYS A 448 -32.31 4.00 -33.91
CA LYS A 448 -32.06 2.85 -34.79
C LYS A 448 -32.61 1.51 -34.26
N GLN A 449 -33.29 1.49 -33.11
CA GLN A 449 -33.73 0.24 -32.48
C GLN A 449 -34.59 -0.64 -33.40
N HIS A 450 -35.41 -0.02 -34.26
CA HIS A 450 -36.33 -0.72 -35.16
C HIS A 450 -35.64 -1.28 -36.42
N THR A 451 -34.46 -0.77 -36.76
CA THR A 451 -33.69 -1.20 -37.94
C THR A 451 -32.65 -2.26 -37.63
N MET A 452 -32.43 -2.55 -36.35
CA MET A 452 -31.43 -3.52 -35.90
C MET A 452 -32.10 -4.82 -35.48
N SER A 453 -31.39 -5.94 -35.65
CA SER A 453 -31.83 -7.19 -35.06
C SER A 453 -31.91 -7.05 -33.53
N VAL A 454 -32.86 -7.77 -32.92
CA VAL A 454 -33.05 -7.76 -31.46
C VAL A 454 -31.77 -8.16 -30.72
N GLN A 455 -31.00 -9.10 -31.27
CA GLN A 455 -29.73 -9.53 -30.70
C GLN A 455 -28.66 -8.44 -30.79
N THR A 456 -28.56 -7.75 -31.94
CA THR A 456 -27.63 -6.63 -32.14
C THR A 456 -27.96 -5.47 -31.21
N HIS A 457 -29.23 -5.09 -31.11
CA HIS A 457 -29.67 -4.02 -30.21
C HIS A 457 -29.33 -4.34 -28.75
N ARG A 458 -29.53 -5.59 -28.30
CA ARG A 458 -29.17 -6.03 -26.94
C ARG A 458 -27.67 -5.95 -26.68
N LEU A 459 -26.84 -6.40 -27.62
CA LEU A 459 -25.37 -6.35 -27.49
C LEU A 459 -24.85 -4.90 -27.45
N GLN A 460 -25.36 -4.03 -28.34
CA GLN A 460 -25.00 -2.62 -28.38
C GLN A 460 -25.38 -1.89 -27.09
N LYS A 461 -26.58 -2.19 -26.55
CA LYS A 461 -27.04 -1.64 -25.27
C LYS A 461 -26.18 -2.12 -24.09
N GLN A 462 -25.75 -3.38 -24.09
CA GLN A 462 -24.88 -3.94 -23.03
C GLN A 462 -23.47 -3.38 -23.11
N TRP A 463 -22.94 -3.20 -24.32
CA TRP A 463 -21.65 -2.56 -24.54
C TRP A 463 -21.64 -1.11 -24.04
N MET A 464 -22.65 -0.31 -24.40
CA MET A 464 -22.77 1.09 -23.95
C MET A 464 -22.74 1.22 -22.42
N LYS A 465 -23.44 0.31 -21.73
CA LYS A 465 -23.44 0.26 -20.26
C LYS A 465 -22.06 -0.05 -19.68
N ASN A 466 -21.31 -0.96 -20.28
CA ASN A 466 -19.96 -1.30 -19.83
C ASN A 466 -18.97 -0.15 -20.07
N CYS A 467 -19.10 0.58 -21.18
CA CYS A 467 -18.28 1.77 -21.46
C CYS A 467 -18.55 2.87 -20.42
N LEU A 468 -19.81 3.17 -20.13
CA LEU A 468 -20.15 4.14 -19.07
C LEU A 468 -19.59 3.73 -17.71
N LEU A 469 -19.65 2.44 -17.37
CA LEU A 469 -19.11 1.92 -16.11
C LEU A 469 -17.58 2.07 -16.04
N GLN A 470 -16.88 1.75 -17.13
CA GLN A 470 -15.42 1.86 -17.21
C GLN A 470 -14.93 3.30 -17.09
N VAL A 471 -15.69 4.29 -17.59
CA VAL A 471 -15.33 5.70 -17.44
C VAL A 471 -15.62 6.22 -16.03
N SER A 472 -16.72 5.76 -15.42
CA SER A 472 -17.14 6.26 -14.10
C SER A 472 -16.19 5.89 -12.95
N VAL A 473 -15.50 4.74 -13.01
CA VAL A 473 -14.62 4.24 -11.93
C VAL A 473 -13.34 5.08 -11.79
N PRO A 474 -12.52 5.32 -12.82
CA PRO A 474 -11.35 6.19 -12.72
C PRO A 474 -11.71 7.64 -12.34
N PHE A 475 -12.84 8.15 -12.82
CA PHE A 475 -13.31 9.49 -12.44
C PHE A 475 -13.52 9.61 -10.91
N ALA A 476 -14.17 8.62 -10.30
CA ALA A 476 -14.39 8.63 -8.85
C ALA A 476 -13.10 8.47 -8.02
N PHE A 477 -12.19 7.59 -8.45
CA PHE A 477 -11.01 7.21 -7.66
C PHE A 477 -9.74 8.00 -7.94
N VAL A 478 -9.68 8.74 -9.06
CA VAL A 478 -8.49 9.49 -9.48
C VAL A 478 -8.83 10.97 -9.65
N VAL A 479 -9.89 11.31 -10.38
CA VAL A 479 -10.23 12.72 -10.65
C VAL A 479 -10.69 13.46 -9.40
N ALA A 480 -11.50 12.84 -8.53
CA ALA A 480 -11.95 13.50 -7.30
C ALA A 480 -10.80 13.77 -6.29
N PRO A 481 -9.88 12.83 -5.99
CA PRO A 481 -8.69 13.13 -5.17
C PRO A 481 -7.78 14.20 -5.79
N VAL A 482 -7.66 14.25 -7.12
CA VAL A 482 -6.87 15.26 -7.81
C VAL A 482 -7.54 16.64 -7.75
N ILE A 483 -8.87 16.74 -7.90
CA ILE A 483 -9.61 18.00 -7.72
C ILE A 483 -9.48 18.50 -6.27
N ALA A 484 -9.56 17.60 -5.28
CA ALA A 484 -9.38 17.96 -3.88
C ALA A 484 -7.94 18.46 -3.62
N LEU A 485 -6.94 17.78 -4.16
CA LEU A 485 -5.54 18.21 -4.11
C LEU A 485 -5.33 19.58 -4.74
N ILE A 486 -5.95 19.80 -5.90
CA ILE A 486 -5.96 21.09 -6.63
C ILE A 486 -6.57 22.20 -5.77
N LEU A 487 -7.72 21.96 -5.12
CA LEU A 487 -8.36 22.94 -4.26
C LEU A 487 -7.50 23.28 -3.03
N ILE A 488 -6.77 22.30 -2.48
CA ILE A 488 -5.82 22.52 -1.38
C ILE A 488 -4.65 23.39 -1.84
N VAL A 489 -4.05 23.08 -2.99
CA VAL A 489 -2.93 23.87 -3.53
C VAL A 489 -3.38 25.28 -3.92
N VAL A 490 -4.55 25.45 -4.53
CA VAL A 490 -5.11 26.78 -4.87
C VAL A 490 -5.38 27.59 -3.60
N PHE A 491 -5.91 26.97 -2.55
CA PHE A 491 -6.15 27.64 -1.28
C PHE A 491 -4.83 28.09 -0.63
N GLU A 492 -3.83 27.21 -0.54
CA GLU A 492 -2.50 27.55 -0.03
C GLU A 492 -1.85 28.70 -0.83
N LEU A 493 -1.90 28.63 -2.17
CA LEU A 493 -1.29 29.65 -3.02
C LEU A 493 -2.04 31.00 -2.95
N THR A 494 -3.37 31.00 -2.89
CA THR A 494 -4.16 32.25 -2.82
C THR A 494 -4.14 32.90 -1.44
N VAL A 495 -3.98 32.13 -0.36
CA VAL A 495 -3.96 32.66 1.01
C VAL A 495 -2.55 33.13 1.41
N TYR A 496 -1.51 32.37 1.07
CA TYR A 496 -0.13 32.71 1.46
C TYR A 496 0.57 33.68 0.50
N PHE A 497 0.18 33.67 -0.78
CA PHE A 497 0.83 34.50 -1.81
C PHE A 497 -0.12 35.48 -2.52
N GLY A 498 -1.40 35.51 -2.16
CA GLY A 498 -2.43 36.30 -2.86
C GLY A 498 -2.75 37.68 -2.29
N GLU A 499 -2.12 38.10 -1.17
CA GLU A 499 -2.14 39.53 -0.83
C GLU A 499 -1.11 40.24 -1.73
N PRO A 500 -1.54 41.18 -2.61
CA PRO A 500 -0.56 42.04 -3.25
C PRO A 500 0.17 42.76 -2.13
N VAL A 501 1.51 42.73 -2.17
CA VAL A 501 2.34 43.61 -1.35
C VAL A 501 1.93 45.04 -1.70
N THR A 502 0.94 45.57 -1.00
CA THR A 502 0.68 47.00 -0.97
C THR A 502 1.86 47.57 -0.22
N ALA A 503 2.82 48.06 -1.00
CA ALA A 503 3.97 48.79 -0.49
C ALA A 503 3.50 49.88 0.47
N THR A 504 3.91 49.74 1.74
CA THR A 504 4.07 50.83 2.69
C THR A 504 5.34 50.59 3.47
#